data_AF-A0A1Y3NSC5-F1
#
_entry.id   AF-A0A1Y3NSC5-F1
#
_cell.length_a   1.000
_cell.length_b   1.000
_cell.length_c   1.000
_cell.angle_alpha   90.00
_cell.angle_beta   90.00
_cell.angle_gamma   90.00
#
_symmetry.space_group_name_H-M   'P 1'
#
loop_
_entity.id
_entity.type
_entity.pdbx_description
1 polymer ?
#
loop_
_entity_poly.entity_id
_entity_poly.type
_entity_poly.pdbx_seq_one_letter_code
_entity_poly.pdbx_strand_id
1 'polypeptide(L)'
;MSFINDPNYINLQTSVNHSYSVTVNPIVLFSILDHSLRLRENETIAVGALLGNKSDNGEIEIRNSFPIPLKTVIDDEVTIDKEYFKEMLLLHKRVNSKETVIGW
;
A
#
# COMPACT_ATOMS: atom_id res chain seq x y z
N MET A 1 20.01 -14.32 -40.62
CA MET A 1 18.74 -14.75 -41.21
C MET A 1 17.88 -15.27 -40.06
N SER A 2 16.85 -14.52 -39.72
CA SER A 2 16.13 -14.51 -38.44
C SER A 2 15.13 -15.66 -38.29
N PHE A 3 15.43 -16.58 -37.36
CA PHE A 3 14.51 -17.63 -36.91
C PHE A 3 13.67 -17.15 -35.71
N ILE A 4 12.77 -16.19 -35.92
CA ILE A 4 11.69 -15.88 -34.96
C ILE A 4 10.51 -15.36 -35.77
N ASN A 5 9.71 -16.25 -36.36
CA ASN A 5 8.33 -15.99 -36.82
C ASN A 5 7.74 -17.32 -37.33
N ASP A 6 7.76 -18.35 -36.49
CA ASP A 6 6.94 -19.54 -36.74
C ASP A 6 5.54 -19.28 -36.16
N PRO A 7 4.47 -19.26 -36.98
CA PRO A 7 3.11 -18.94 -36.56
C PRO A 7 2.47 -20.02 -35.67
N ASN A 8 3.21 -21.07 -35.31
CA ASN A 8 2.73 -22.23 -34.57
C ASN A 8 3.05 -22.21 -33.06
N TYR A 9 3.66 -21.14 -32.55
CA TYR A 9 3.89 -20.99 -31.10
C TYR A 9 2.93 -19.94 -30.54
N ILE A 10 1.87 -20.42 -29.88
CA ILE A 10 1.02 -19.61 -29.01
C ILE A 10 1.91 -19.13 -27.85
N ASN A 11 2.10 -17.81 -27.73
CA ASN A 11 2.70 -17.20 -26.55
C ASN A 11 1.78 -17.45 -25.34
N LEU A 12 1.96 -18.58 -24.66
CA LEU A 12 1.38 -18.82 -23.33
C LEU A 12 2.16 -17.98 -22.32
N GLN A 13 1.83 -16.69 -22.25
CA GLN A 13 2.04 -15.94 -21.01
C GLN A 13 1.09 -16.55 -19.98
N THR A 14 1.57 -17.56 -19.25
CA THR A 14 0.88 -18.05 -18.07
C THR A 14 0.96 -16.95 -17.03
N SER A 15 -0.05 -16.07 -17.00
CA SER A 15 -0.29 -15.24 -15.84
C SER A 15 -0.63 -16.19 -14.70
N VAL A 16 0.39 -16.52 -13.90
CA VAL A 16 0.19 -17.27 -12.66
C VAL A 16 -0.62 -16.35 -11.77
N ASN A 17 -1.94 -16.55 -11.73
CA ASN A 17 -2.83 -15.87 -10.78
C ASN A 17 -2.42 -16.30 -9.38
N HIS A 18 -1.50 -15.56 -8.75
CA HIS A 18 -1.28 -15.69 -7.32
C HIS A 18 -2.57 -15.24 -6.63
N SER A 19 -3.30 -16.22 -6.10
CA SER A 19 -4.46 -15.95 -5.26
C SER A 19 -3.94 -15.37 -3.94
N TYR A 20 -4.15 -14.07 -3.73
CA TYR A 20 -3.82 -13.43 -2.47
C TYR A 20 -5.04 -13.49 -1.54
N SER A 21 -4.84 -14.00 -0.33
CA SER A 21 -5.85 -13.94 0.73
C SER A 21 -5.51 -12.75 1.62
N VAL A 22 -6.40 -11.76 1.71
CA VAL A 22 -6.18 -10.54 2.48
C VAL A 22 -7.11 -10.52 3.68
N THR A 23 -6.53 -10.45 4.88
CA THR A 23 -7.26 -10.26 6.14
C THR A 23 -6.92 -8.90 6.71
N VAL A 24 -7.94 -8.13 7.10
CA VAL A 24 -7.77 -6.78 7.66
C VAL A 24 -8.27 -6.77 9.10
N ASN A 25 -7.42 -6.31 10.02
CA ASN A 25 -7.83 -6.11 11.40
C ASN A 25 -8.81 -4.91 11.49
N PRO A 26 -9.96 -5.03 12.18
CA PRO A 26 -10.93 -3.94 12.31
C PRO A 26 -10.34 -2.60 12.78
N ILE A 27 -9.26 -2.63 13.59
CA ILE A 27 -8.59 -1.40 14.06
C ILE A 27 -8.08 -0.54 12.90
N VAL A 28 -7.65 -1.17 11.79
CA VAL A 28 -7.15 -0.47 10.59
C VAL A 28 -8.27 0.35 9.96
N LEU A 29 -9.48 -0.21 9.89
CA LEU A 29 -10.64 0.48 9.32
C LEU A 29 -11.03 1.67 10.19
N PHE A 30 -11.03 1.51 11.51
CA PHE A 30 -11.30 2.62 12.43
C PHE A 30 -10.26 3.74 12.32
N SER A 31 -8.97 3.40 12.18
CA SER A 31 -7.91 4.39 11.97
C SER A 31 -8.09 5.17 10.67
N ILE A 32 -8.48 4.50 9.57
CA ILE A 32 -8.75 5.15 8.28
C ILE A 32 -9.97 6.08 8.40
N LEU A 33 -11.04 5.60 9.04
CA LEU A 33 -12.26 6.39 9.23
C LEU A 33 -11.99 7.62 10.09
N ASP A 34 -11.32 7.48 11.24
CA ASP A 34 -10.97 8.62 12.10
C ASP A 34 -10.12 9.64 11.35
N HIS A 35 -9.16 9.19 10.52
CA HIS A 35 -8.39 10.11 9.68
C HIS A 35 -9.26 10.85 8.65
N SER A 36 -10.16 10.14 7.96
CA SER A 36 -11.04 10.75 6.95
C SER A 36 -12.01 11.79 7.53
N LEU A 37 -12.39 11.64 8.80
CA LEU A 37 -13.30 12.55 9.49
C LEU A 37 -12.60 13.80 10.04
N ARG A 38 -11.26 13.80 10.08
CA ARG A 38 -10.43 14.89 10.62
C ARG A 38 -9.59 15.59 9.57
N LEU A 39 -9.96 15.48 8.29
CA LEU A 39 -9.29 16.18 7.21
C LEU A 39 -9.32 17.70 7.46
N ARG A 40 -8.24 18.38 7.10
CA ARG A 40 -8.17 19.84 7.16
C ARG A 40 -9.06 20.45 6.09
N GLU A 41 -9.48 21.71 6.26
CA GLU A 41 -10.37 22.41 5.30
C GLU A 41 -9.85 22.39 3.84
N ASN A 42 -8.54 22.28 3.65
CA ASN A 42 -7.88 22.26 2.35
C ASN A 42 -7.57 20.84 1.82
N GLU A 43 -7.92 19.79 2.57
CA GLU A 43 -7.67 18.39 2.19
C GLU A 43 -8.98 17.72 1.77
N THR A 44 -9.07 17.31 0.51
CA THR A 44 -10.25 16.61 -0.04
C THR A 44 -10.12 15.10 -0.01
N ILE A 45 -8.91 14.59 0.24
CA ILE A 45 -8.59 13.15 0.27
C ILE A 45 -7.74 12.80 1.48
N ALA A 46 -7.95 11.60 2.01
CA ALA A 46 -7.14 10.99 3.05
C ALA A 46 -6.16 10.00 2.41
N VAL A 47 -4.87 10.11 2.76
CA VAL A 47 -3.82 9.18 2.29
C VAL A 47 -3.11 8.61 3.51
N GLY A 48 -2.84 7.31 3.48
CA GLY A 48 -2.20 6.61 4.58
C GLY A 48 -1.40 5.40 4.13
N ALA A 49 -0.53 4.89 4.98
CA ALA A 49 0.18 3.64 4.75
C ALA A 49 -0.52 2.48 5.45
N LEU A 50 -0.56 1.33 4.78
CA LEU A 50 -1.01 0.06 5.36
C LEU A 50 0.21 -0.77 5.80
N LEU A 51 0.18 -1.25 7.05
CA LEU A 51 1.23 -2.07 7.63
C LEU A 51 0.69 -3.44 8.01
N GLY A 52 1.55 -4.43 7.88
CA GLY A 52 1.17 -5.79 8.16
C GLY A 52 2.27 -6.79 7.85
N ASN A 53 1.84 -8.00 7.55
CA ASN A 53 2.70 -9.12 7.26
C ASN A 53 2.26 -9.76 5.94
N LYS A 54 3.23 -10.07 5.10
CA LYS A 54 3.04 -10.85 3.88
C LYS A 54 3.75 -12.18 4.05
N SER A 55 3.00 -13.26 3.88
CA SER A 55 3.51 -14.63 3.89
C SER A 55 3.85 -15.08 2.47
N ASP A 56 4.79 -16.02 2.36
CA ASP A 56 5.23 -16.57 1.06
C ASP A 56 4.14 -17.40 0.35
N ASN A 57 3.12 -17.84 1.11
CA ASN A 57 1.96 -18.58 0.61
C ASN A 57 0.86 -17.69 -0.02
N GLY A 58 1.06 -16.37 -0.09
CA GLY A 58 0.07 -15.43 -0.62
C GLY A 58 -0.93 -14.88 0.41
N GLU A 59 -0.77 -15.18 1.70
CA GLU A 59 -1.57 -14.56 2.76
C GLU A 59 -1.00 -13.18 3.15
N ILE A 60 -1.88 -12.19 3.24
CA ILE A 60 -1.58 -10.82 3.64
C ILE A 60 -2.45 -10.49 4.84
N GLU A 61 -1.83 -10.17 5.98
CA GLU A 61 -2.53 -9.70 7.18
C GLU A 61 -2.22 -8.22 7.37
N ILE A 62 -3.22 -7.36 7.23
CA ILE A 62 -3.12 -5.92 7.48
C ILE A 62 -3.50 -5.67 8.94
N ARG A 63 -2.54 -5.20 9.72
CA ARG A 63 -2.66 -5.10 11.19
C ARG A 63 -2.73 -3.67 11.67
N ASN A 64 -2.14 -2.74 10.92
CA ASN A 64 -2.05 -1.35 11.31
C ASN A 64 -2.12 -0.41 10.09
N SER A 65 -2.38 0.85 10.34
CA SER A 65 -2.28 1.92 9.36
C SER A 65 -1.91 3.24 10.03
N PHE A 66 -1.25 4.13 9.28
CA PHE A 66 -1.02 5.49 9.76
C PHE A 66 -1.28 6.52 8.65
N PRO A 67 -1.83 7.70 9.00
CA PRO A 67 -2.09 8.76 8.04
C PRO A 67 -0.79 9.42 7.57
N ILE A 68 -0.75 9.83 6.30
CA ILE A 68 0.37 10.55 5.70
C ILE A 68 -0.10 11.97 5.35
N PRO A 69 0.44 13.02 5.99
CA PRO A 69 0.12 14.39 5.65
C PRO A 69 0.48 14.72 4.19
N LEU A 70 -0.44 15.45 3.54
CA LEU A 70 -0.19 16.00 2.22
C LEU A 70 0.57 17.31 2.34
N LYS A 71 1.61 17.49 1.51
CA LYS A 71 2.34 18.76 1.40
C LYS A 71 1.60 19.75 0.54
N THR A 72 1.13 19.27 -0.61
CA THR A 72 0.55 20.10 -1.65
C THR A 72 -0.51 19.31 -2.39
N VAL A 73 -1.66 19.95 -2.61
CA VAL A 73 -2.74 19.51 -3.49
C VAL A 73 -2.95 20.65 -4.48
N ILE A 74 -2.26 20.62 -5.61
CA ILE A 74 -2.39 21.63 -6.68
C ILE A 74 -2.74 20.87 -7.95
N ASP A 75 -3.81 21.28 -8.64
CA ASP A 75 -4.18 20.78 -9.97
C ASP A 75 -4.13 19.24 -10.09
N ASP A 76 -4.77 18.55 -9.14
CA ASP A 76 -4.81 17.08 -9.00
C ASP A 76 -3.45 16.39 -8.69
N GLU A 77 -2.36 17.14 -8.57
CA GLU A 77 -1.08 16.62 -8.12
C GLU A 77 -1.03 16.57 -6.58
N VAL A 78 -0.95 15.34 -6.06
CA VAL A 78 -0.88 15.06 -4.63
C VAL A 78 0.55 14.70 -4.25
N THR A 79 1.20 15.58 -3.48
CA THR A 79 2.54 15.33 -2.96
C THR A 79 2.48 14.90 -1.49
N ILE A 80 2.98 13.70 -1.20
CA ILE A 80 3.11 13.18 0.16
C ILE A 80 4.38 13.69 0.86
N ASP A 81 4.32 13.85 2.18
CA ASP A 81 5.53 14.10 2.96
C ASP A 81 6.35 12.82 3.15
N LYS A 82 7.37 12.66 2.29
CA LYS A 82 8.30 11.52 2.33
C LYS A 82 9.15 11.46 3.60
N GLU A 83 9.44 12.60 4.24
CA GLU A 83 10.25 12.61 5.45
C GLU A 83 9.43 12.12 6.63
N TYR A 84 8.22 12.68 6.77
CA TYR A 84 7.24 12.21 7.76
C TYR A 84 6.97 10.70 7.62
N PHE A 85 6.76 10.21 6.40
CA PHE A 85 6.55 8.78 6.14
C PHE A 85 7.69 7.91 6.68
N LYS A 86 8.95 8.32 6.44
CA LYS A 86 10.13 7.55 6.91
C LYS A 86 10.22 7.56 8.43
N GLU A 87 10.09 8.73 9.05
CA GLU A 87 10.15 8.85 10.51
C GLU A 87 9.06 8.04 11.18
N MET A 88 7.82 8.13 10.68
CA MET A 88 6.69 7.39 11.22
C MET A 88 6.89 5.88 11.05
N LEU A 89 7.33 5.43 9.87
CA LEU A 89 7.65 4.03 9.64
C LEU A 89 8.74 3.52 10.59
N LEU A 90 9.76 4.34 10.90
CA LEU A 90 10.79 3.97 11.88
C LEU A 90 10.21 3.80 13.28
N LEU A 91 9.27 4.66 13.70
CA LEU A 91 8.58 4.51 14.99
C LEU A 91 7.76 3.22 15.05
N HIS A 92 6.99 2.91 14.00
CA HIS A 92 6.25 1.65 13.92
C HIS A 92 7.18 0.44 13.99
N LYS A 93 8.32 0.47 13.27
CA LYS A 93 9.32 -0.62 13.33
C LYS A 93 10.00 -0.77 14.68
N ARG A 94 10.11 0.30 15.48
CA ARG A 94 10.62 0.21 16.87
C ARG A 94 9.65 -0.53 17.79
N VAL A 95 8.35 -0.39 17.56
CA VAL A 95 7.31 -1.10 18.32
C VAL A 95 7.17 -2.54 17.82
N ASN A 96 7.11 -2.73 16.51
CA ASN A 96 6.99 -4.04 15.89
C ASN A 96 7.88 -4.13 14.65
N SER A 97 9.05 -4.75 14.80
CA SER A 97 10.03 -4.90 13.71
C SER A 97 9.58 -5.87 12.61
N LYS A 98 8.54 -6.68 12.85
CA LYS A 98 7.99 -7.63 11.89
C LYS A 98 6.98 -6.99 10.95
N GLU A 99 6.47 -5.80 11.27
CA GLU A 99 5.56 -5.08 10.38
C GLU A 99 6.32 -4.45 9.21
N THR A 100 5.79 -4.69 8.01
CA THR A 100 6.28 -4.11 6.77
C THR A 100 5.18 -3.31 6.11
N VAL A 101 5.59 -2.40 5.21
CA VAL A 101 4.65 -1.64 4.39
C VAL A 101 4.07 -2.59 3.35
N ILE A 102 2.74 -2.71 3.34
CA ILE A 102 1.99 -3.55 2.41
C ILE A 102 1.50 -2.72 1.21
N GLY A 103 1.13 -1.46 1.43
CA GLY A 103 0.64 -0.55 0.40
C GLY A 103 0.18 0.80 0.96
N TRP A 104 -0.48 1.59 0.11
CA TRP A 104 -1.11 2.89 0.40
C TRP A 104 -2.33 3.10 -0.50
#